data_AF-X1EWY5-F1
#
_entry.id   AF-X1EWY5-F1
#
_cell.length_a   1.000
_cell.length_b   1.000
_cell.length_c   1.000
_cell.angle_alpha   90.00
_cell.angle_beta   90.00
_cell.angle_gamma   90.00
#
_symmetry.space_group_name_H-M   'P 1'
#
loop_
_entity.id
_entity.type
_entity.pdbx_description
1 polymer ?
#
loop_
_entity_poly.entity_id
_entity_poly.type
_entity_poly.pdbx_seq_one_letter_code
_entity_poly.pdbx_strand_id
1 'polypeptide(L)' 'RLHKTFPNRIRIIDDRESQYALKSTGWGNFWINIIVYLMDGTEIRTKYYLDLGKPWPIDD' A
#
# COMPACT_ATOMS: atom_id res chain seq x y z
N ARG A 1 5.61 2.82 -1.34
CA ARG A 1 6.97 2.25 -1.29
C ARG A 1 7.01 1.09 -0.30
N LEU A 2 7.32 -0.10 -0.81
CA LEU A 2 7.47 -1.35 -0.07
C LEU A 2 8.89 -1.50 0.53
N HIS A 3 9.08 -2.57 1.30
CA HIS A 3 10.38 -2.95 1.84
C HIS A 3 11.43 -3.17 0.73
N LYS A 4 12.72 -3.00 1.07
CA LYS A 4 13.84 -3.04 0.11
C LYS A 4 14.03 -4.38 -0.61
N THR A 5 13.47 -5.46 -0.09
CA THR A 5 13.54 -6.81 -0.67
C THR A 5 12.56 -7.05 -1.81
N PHE A 6 11.58 -6.16 -2.03
CA PHE A 6 10.64 -6.30 -3.14
C PHE A 6 11.26 -5.79 -4.45
N PRO A 7 11.22 -6.57 -5.54
CA PRO A 7 11.51 -6.04 -6.87
C PRO A 7 10.48 -4.95 -7.20
N ASN A 8 10.95 -3.86 -7.80
CA ASN A 8 10.17 -2.65 -8.04
C ASN A 8 9.38 -2.16 -6.79
N ARG A 9 10.14 -1.78 -5.76
CA ARG A 9 9.65 -1.30 -4.45
C ARG A 9 8.76 -0.05 -4.49
N ILE A 10 8.75 0.69 -5.61
CA ILE A 10 7.80 1.80 -5.83
C ILE A 10 6.79 1.30 -6.85
N ARG A 11 5.52 1.21 -6.44
CA ARG A 11 4.43 0.79 -7.29
C ARG A 11 3.45 1.95 -7.38
N ILE A 12 3.06 2.29 -8.61
CA ILE A 12 2.05 3.30 -8.93
C ILE A 12 0.79 2.52 -9.29
N ILE A 13 -0.33 2.90 -8.70
CA ILE A 13 -1.64 2.30 -8.98
C ILE A 13 -2.58 3.47 -9.25
N ASP A 14 -3.13 3.50 -10.44
CA ASP A 14 -4.05 4.53 -10.94
C ASP A 14 -5.45 3.95 -11.24
N ASP A 15 -5.60 2.63 -11.19
CA ASP A 15 -6.88 1.96 -11.41
C ASP A 15 -7.86 2.21 -10.26
N ARG A 16 -8.92 2.96 -10.58
CA ARG A 16 -10.02 3.26 -9.68
C ARG A 16 -10.96 2.07 -9.49
N GLU A 17 -11.09 1.17 -10.46
CA GLU A 17 -12.02 0.04 -10.39
C GLU A 17 -11.58 -0.96 -9.33
N SER A 18 -10.28 -1.23 -9.21
CA SER A 18 -9.70 -2.03 -8.12
C SER A 18 -9.57 -1.29 -6.80
N GLN A 19 -10.07 -0.04 -6.70
CA GLN A 19 -9.90 0.81 -5.52
C GLN A 19 -8.44 0.94 -5.08
N TYR A 20 -7.53 1.03 -6.07
CA TYR A 20 -6.09 1.15 -5.84
C TYR A 20 -5.47 -0.04 -5.08
N ALA A 21 -6.05 -1.24 -5.20
CA ALA A 21 -5.59 -2.42 -4.49
C ALA A 21 -4.18 -2.85 -4.92
N LEU A 22 -3.28 -2.96 -3.94
CA LEU A 22 -1.93 -3.49 -4.14
C LEU A 22 -1.84 -4.97 -3.71
N LYS A 23 -1.60 -5.88 -4.65
CA LYS A 23 -1.42 -7.31 -4.37
C LYS A 23 0.07 -7.71 -4.44
N SER A 24 0.56 -8.41 -3.43
CA SER A 24 1.90 -9.00 -3.39
C SER A 24 1.97 -10.12 -2.36
N THR A 25 2.94 -11.01 -2.47
CA THR A 25 3.27 -12.04 -1.48
C THR A 25 4.58 -11.73 -0.77
N GLY A 26 4.71 -12.15 0.48
CA GLY A 26 5.90 -11.93 1.32
C GLY A 26 5.72 -12.56 2.70
N TRP A 27 6.81 -12.67 3.46
CA TRP A 27 6.86 -13.38 4.74
C TRP A 27 7.09 -12.46 5.95
N GLY A 28 7.37 -11.17 5.73
CA GLY A 28 7.78 -10.24 6.77
C GLY A 28 6.80 -9.09 6.97
N ASN A 29 6.77 -8.58 8.19
CA ASN A 29 6.07 -7.37 8.58
C ASN A 29 6.96 -6.14 8.31
N PHE A 30 6.38 -5.04 7.81
CA PHE A 30 7.15 -3.82 7.52
C PHE A 30 6.28 -2.58 7.34
N TRP A 31 6.89 -1.41 7.49
CA TRP A 31 6.26 -0.14 7.13
C TRP A 31 6.15 0.03 5.62
N ILE A 32 4.93 0.25 5.15
CA ILE A 32 4.61 0.72 3.80
C ILE A 32 4.48 2.24 3.88
N ASN A 33 5.29 2.95 3.10
CA ASN A 33 5.13 4.40 2.94
C ASN A 33 4.22 4.67 1.74
N ILE A 34 3.18 5.46 1.89
CA ILE A 34 2.14 5.67 0.88
C ILE A 34 2.07 7.16 0.55
N ILE A 35 2.01 7.46 -0.75
CA ILE A 35 1.72 8.81 -1.25
C ILE A 35 0.45 8.67 -2.08
N VAL A 36 -0.57 9.44 -1.72
CA VAL A 36 -1.84 9.52 -2.46
C VAL A 36 -1.85 10.84 -3.21
N TYR A 37 -2.03 10.77 -4.52
CA TYR A 37 -2.19 11.92 -5.38
C TYR A 37 -3.69 12.14 -5.61
N LEU A 38 -4.20 13.28 -5.15
CA LEU A 38 -5.59 13.67 -5.36
C LEU A 38 -5.74 14.36 -6.71
N MET A 39 -6.97 14.38 -7.24
CA MET A 39 -7.27 14.96 -8.56
C MET A 39 -7.02 16.48 -8.62
N ASP A 40 -7.04 17.17 -7.48
CA ASP A 40 -6.71 18.60 -7.36
C ASP A 40 -5.19 18.86 -7.35
N GLY A 41 -4.37 17.81 -7.47
CA GLY A 41 -2.92 17.89 -7.40
C GLY A 41 -2.34 17.81 -5.98
N THR A 42 -3.18 17.69 -4.94
CA THR A 42 -2.73 17.56 -3.56
C THR A 42 -2.04 16.21 -3.32
N GLU A 43 -0.88 16.24 -2.63
CA GLU A 43 -0.19 15.04 -2.15
C GLU A 43 -0.52 14.77 -0.67
N ILE A 44 -1.04 13.58 -0.37
CA ILE A 44 -1.17 13.09 1.00
C ILE A 44 -0.11 12.03 1.26
N ARG A 45 0.69 12.23 2.31
CA ARG A 45 1.71 11.26 2.75
C ARG A 45 1.24 10.54 4.00
N THR A 46 1.20 9.21 3.93
CA THR A 46 0.83 8.36 5.06
C THR A 46 1.71 7.11 5.11
N LYS A 47 1.57 6.35 6.19
CA LYS A 47 2.29 5.08 6.37
C LYS A 47 1.36 4.06 7.01
N TYR A 48 1.52 2.81 6.58
CA TYR A 48 0.81 1.67 7.15
C TYR A 48 1.82 0.62 7.59
N TYR A 49 1.66 0.09 8.79
CA TYR A 49 2.46 -1.06 9.23
C TYR A 49 1.76 -2.33 8.76
N LEU A 50 2.36 -3.04 7.80
CA LEU A 50 1.88 -4.34 7.38
C LEU A 50 2.23 -5.36 8.47
N ASP A 51 1.18 -5.90 9.09
CA ASP A 51 1.27 -6.98 10.05
C ASP A 51 0.50 -8.19 9.52
N LEU A 52 1.23 -9.25 9.18
CA LEU A 52 0.67 -10.51 8.66
C LEU A 52 -0.01 -11.35 9.74
N GLY A 53 0.18 -11.04 11.02
CA GLY A 53 -0.54 -11.67 12.13
C GLY A 53 -1.86 -10.97 12.47
N LYS A 54 -2.11 -9.77 11.94
CA LYS A 54 -3.35 -9.03 12.16
C LYS A 54 -4.49 -9.71 11.39
N PRO A 55 -5.67 -9.91 12.00
CA PRO A 55 -6.83 -10.42 11.27
C PRO A 55 -7.21 -9.48 10.14
N TRP A 56 -7.72 -10.05 9.05
CA TRP A 56 -8.31 -9.25 7.99
C TRP A 56 -9.47 -8.43 8.58
N PRO A 57 -9.59 -7.13 8.26
CA PRO A 57 -10.78 -6.38 8.65
C PRO A 57 -12.01 -7.13 8.14
N ILE A 58 -12.95 -7.38 9.05
CA ILE A 58 -14.29 -7.82 8.64
C ILE A 58 -14.94 -6.54 8.13
N ASP A 59 -15.39 -6.56 6.87
CA ASP A 59 -16.14 -5.44 6.30
C ASP A 59 -17.48 -5.35 7.08
N ASP A 60 -17.73 -4.22 7.75
CA ASP A 60 -19.03 -3.89 8.36
C ASP A 60 -20.06 -3.45 7.30
#